data_AF-A0A7W3SV70-F1
#
_entry.id   AF-A0A7W3SV70-F1
#
_cell.length_a   1.000
_cell.length_b   1.000
_cell.length_c   1.000
_cell.angle_alpha   90.00
_cell.angle_beta   90.00
_cell.angle_gamma   90.00
#
_symmetry.space_group_name_H-M   'P 1'
#
loop_
_entity.id
_entity.type
_entity.pdbx_description
1 polymer ?
#
loop_
_entity_poly.entity_id
_entity_poly.type
_entity_poly.pdbx_seq_one_letter_code
_entity_poly.pdbx_strand_id
1 'polypeptide(L)'
;MKYASFWMRLLAIVCDYIIVLFIVFIASFIITVFQRFSTTYEEVILYNVLRYPTYLVFIWLYYSLMESSKYQGTLGKKLFKIKVTNLEGEKVSFGRSTGRFFARLLSMLTFNIGFLIVSNSLVLSE
;
A
#
# COMPACT_ATOMS: atom_id res chain seq x y z
N MET A 1 7.33 26.19 0.26
CA MET A 1 7.34 24.76 0.65
C MET A 1 6.28 24.50 1.73
N LYS A 2 5.03 24.17 1.35
CA LYS A 2 3.96 23.89 2.33
C LYS A 2 3.90 22.41 2.65
N TYR A 3 4.11 22.04 3.91
CA TYR A 3 3.89 20.67 4.36
C TYR A 3 2.41 20.34 4.26
N ALA A 4 2.06 19.22 3.61
CA ALA A 4 0.70 18.70 3.66
C ALA A 4 0.32 18.49 5.14
N SER A 5 -0.77 19.15 5.57
CA SER A 5 -1.25 19.08 6.94
C SER A 5 -1.59 17.64 7.31
N PHE A 6 -1.45 17.34 8.60
CA PHE A 6 -1.66 15.99 9.16
C PHE A 6 -2.96 15.34 8.64
N TRP A 7 -4.04 16.12 8.57
CA TRP A 7 -5.35 15.68 8.08
C TRP A 7 -5.37 15.23 6.61
N MET A 8 -4.67 15.93 5.71
CA MET A 8 -4.59 15.53 4.30
C MET A 8 -3.86 14.19 4.13
N ARG A 9 -2.87 13.94 4.99
CA ARG A 9 -2.15 12.66 5.00
C ARG A 9 -3.02 11.54 5.52
N LEU A 10 -3.78 11.79 6.58
CA LEU A 10 -4.73 10.81 7.13
C LEU A 10 -5.80 10.46 6.10
N LEU A 11 -6.38 11.45 5.42
CA LEU A 11 -7.35 11.24 4.34
C LEU A 11 -6.76 10.46 3.16
N ALA A 12 -5.54 10.79 2.74
CA ALA A 12 -4.88 10.04 1.67
C ALA A 12 -4.67 8.57 2.04
N ILE A 13 -4.27 8.28 3.29
CA ILE A 13 -4.13 6.91 3.80
C ILE A 13 -5.48 6.19 3.86
N VAL A 14 -6.53 6.87 4.33
CA VAL A 14 -7.89 6.30 4.35
C VAL A 14 -8.37 5.98 2.93
N CYS A 15 -8.15 6.87 1.97
CA CYS A 15 -8.48 6.61 0.57
C CYS A 15 -7.65 5.47 -0.02
N ASP A 16 -6.34 5.42 0.23
CA ASP A 16 -5.50 4.28 -0.19
C ASP A 16 -6.00 2.96 0.41
N TYR A 17 -6.43 2.97 1.68
CA TYR A 17 -7.01 1.81 2.35
C TYR A 17 -8.33 1.36 1.70
N ILE A 18 -9.23 2.29 1.39
CA ILE A 18 -10.49 2.00 0.69
C ILE A 18 -10.20 1.40 -0.70
N ILE A 19 -9.26 1.98 -1.45
CA ILE A 19 -8.89 1.50 -2.78
C ILE A 19 -8.32 0.08 -2.69
N VAL A 20 -7.39 -0.16 -1.78
CA VAL A 20 -6.78 -1.49 -1.60
C VAL A 20 -7.84 -2.50 -1.14
N LEU A 21 -8.72 -2.14 -0.20
CA LEU A 21 -9.82 -3.00 0.24
C LEU A 21 -10.74 -3.36 -0.92
N PHE A 22 -11.10 -2.39 -1.76
CA PHE A 22 -11.96 -2.62 -2.91
C PHE A 22 -11.30 -3.56 -3.93
N ILE A 23 -10.01 -3.37 -4.22
CA ILE A 23 -9.24 -4.25 -5.10
C ILE A 23 -9.15 -5.68 -4.54
N VAL A 24 -8.83 -5.80 -3.24
CA VAL A 24 -8.73 -7.10 -2.56
C VAL A 24 -10.09 -7.78 -2.52
N PHE A 25 -11.18 -7.04 -2.31
CA PHE A 25 -12.55 -7.55 -2.32
C PHE A 25 -12.93 -8.11 -3.70
N ILE A 26 -12.67 -7.36 -4.78
CA ILE A 26 -12.93 -7.84 -6.15
C ILE A 26 -12.09 -9.08 -6.45
N ALA A 27 -10.79 -9.05 -6.16
CA ALA A 27 -9.91 -10.19 -6.39
C ALA A 27 -10.36 -11.42 -5.58
N SER A 28 -10.78 -11.21 -4.34
CA SER A 28 -11.34 -12.24 -3.45
C SER A 28 -12.61 -12.85 -4.03
N PHE A 29 -13.53 -12.02 -4.49
CA PHE A 29 -14.79 -12.45 -5.09
C PHE A 29 -14.54 -13.29 -6.34
N ILE A 30 -13.66 -12.83 -7.23
CA ILE A 30 -13.26 -13.56 -8.44
C ILE A 30 -12.70 -14.94 -8.08
N ILE A 31 -11.72 -15.01 -7.16
CA ILE A 31 -11.11 -16.27 -6.74
C ILE A 31 -12.14 -17.23 -6.15
N THR A 32 -13.04 -16.75 -5.28
CA THR A 32 -14.09 -17.59 -4.70
C THR A 32 -15.08 -18.11 -5.76
N VAL A 33 -15.37 -17.32 -6.80
CA VAL A 33 -16.19 -17.80 -7.94
C VAL A 33 -15.45 -18.88 -8.71
N PHE A 34 -14.15 -18.69 -9.01
CA PHE A 34 -13.33 -19.70 -9.69
C PHE A 34 -13.21 -21.00 -8.88
N GLN A 35 -13.10 -20.91 -7.56
CA GLN A 35 -13.06 -22.08 -6.67
C GLN A 35 -14.32 -22.96 -6.76
N ARG A 36 -15.47 -22.42 -7.18
CA ARG A 36 -16.68 -23.24 -7.41
C ARG A 36 -16.56 -24.18 -8.61
N PHE A 37 -15.62 -23.91 -9.51
CA PHE A 37 -15.32 -24.76 -10.67
C PHE A 37 -14.21 -25.77 -10.39
N SER A 38 -13.49 -25.64 -9.27
CA SER A 38 -12.50 -26.62 -8.83
C SER A 38 -13.21 -27.91 -8.39
N THR A 39 -12.78 -29.04 -8.93
CA THR A 39 -13.42 -30.34 -8.72
C THR A 39 -12.77 -31.15 -7.60
N THR A 40 -11.56 -30.77 -7.16
CA THR A 40 -10.76 -31.53 -6.18
C THR A 40 -10.56 -30.75 -4.89
N TYR A 41 -10.71 -31.42 -3.74
CA TYR A 41 -10.51 -30.82 -2.41
C TYR A 41 -9.08 -30.30 -2.19
N GLU A 42 -8.06 -30.95 -2.76
CA GLU A 42 -6.66 -30.54 -2.65
C GLU A 42 -6.39 -29.17 -3.28
N GLU A 43 -7.00 -28.88 -4.44
CA GLU A 43 -6.87 -27.59 -5.10
C GLU A 43 -7.42 -26.45 -4.23
N VAL A 44 -8.58 -26.67 -3.60
CA VAL A 44 -9.22 -25.68 -2.72
C VAL A 44 -8.34 -25.33 -1.53
N ILE A 45 -7.69 -26.32 -0.91
CA ILE A 45 -6.76 -26.09 0.20
C ILE A 45 -5.56 -25.29 -0.28
N LEU A 46 -4.95 -25.68 -1.41
CA LEU A 46 -3.80 -24.97 -1.98
C LEU A 46 -4.12 -23.50 -2.28
N TYR A 47 -5.28 -23.22 -2.90
CA TYR A 47 -5.70 -21.85 -3.19
C TYR A 47 -5.83 -21.00 -1.92
N ASN A 48 -6.41 -21.54 -0.85
CA ASN A 48 -6.60 -20.78 0.39
C ASN A 48 -5.28 -20.51 1.12
N VAL A 49 -4.34 -21.46 1.10
CA VAL A 49 -3.01 -21.29 1.71
C VAL A 49 -2.19 -20.23 0.96
N LEU A 50 -2.24 -20.22 -0.37
CA LEU A 50 -1.48 -19.26 -1.19
C LEU A 50 -2.11 -17.87 -1.27
N ARG A 51 -3.42 -17.73 -1.05
CA ARG A 51 -4.17 -16.48 -1.22
C ARG A 51 -3.61 -15.30 -0.42
N TYR A 52 -3.46 -15.47 0.89
CA TYR A 52 -3.01 -14.41 1.80
C TYR A 52 -1.59 -13.91 1.53
N PRO A 53 -0.56 -14.79 1.38
CA PRO A 53 0.78 -14.33 1.05
C PRO A 53 0.85 -13.67 -0.33
N THR A 54 0.08 -14.15 -1.31
CA THR A 54 0.00 -13.50 -2.64
C THR A 54 -0.54 -12.08 -2.53
N TYR A 55 -1.62 -11.84 -1.77
CA TYR A 55 -2.12 -10.47 -1.55
C TYR A 55 -1.10 -9.57 -0.87
N LEU A 56 -0.36 -10.08 0.12
CA LEU A 56 0.68 -9.32 0.80
C LEU A 56 1.77 -8.86 -0.19
N VAL A 57 2.22 -9.74 -1.07
CA VAL A 57 3.20 -9.42 -2.12
C VAL A 57 2.65 -8.38 -3.09
N PHE A 58 1.39 -8.52 -3.54
CA PHE A 58 0.77 -7.54 -4.43
C PHE A 58 0.63 -6.17 -3.77
N ILE A 59 0.22 -6.10 -2.50
CA ILE A 59 0.12 -4.85 -1.76
C ILE A 59 1.51 -4.21 -1.61
N TRP A 60 2.53 -4.99 -1.23
CA TRP A 60 3.90 -4.51 -1.15
C TRP A 60 4.38 -3.94 -2.49
N LEU A 61 4.19 -4.67 -3.59
CA LEU A 61 4.56 -4.22 -4.93
C LEU A 61 3.80 -2.95 -5.33
N TYR A 62 2.49 -2.89 -5.07
CA TYR A 62 1.68 -1.70 -5.35
C TYR A 62 2.25 -0.45 -4.68
N TYR A 63 2.46 -0.49 -3.36
CA TYR A 63 3.00 0.66 -2.63
C TYR A 63 4.43 0.99 -3.04
N SER A 64 5.31 -0.02 -3.13
CA SER A 64 6.72 0.19 -3.41
C SER A 64 6.97 0.72 -4.82
N LEU A 65 6.27 0.19 -5.82
CA LEU A 65 6.37 0.59 -7.22
C LEU A 65 5.72 1.96 -7.46
N MET A 66 4.55 2.24 -6.87
CA MET A 66 3.90 3.54 -7.03
C MET A 66 4.70 4.69 -6.38
N GLU A 67 5.22 4.48 -5.16
CA GLU A 67 6.03 5.49 -4.48
C GLU A 67 7.40 5.70 -5.17
N SER A 68 7.94 4.69 -5.86
CA SER A 68 9.22 4.80 -6.61
C SER A 68 9.09 5.19 -8.08
N SER A 69 7.86 5.19 -8.60
CA SER A 69 7.57 5.60 -9.98
C SER A 69 7.61 7.12 -10.16
N LYS A 70 7.49 7.58 -11.41
CA LYS A 70 7.34 8.99 -11.78
C LYS A 70 6.15 9.68 -11.10
N TYR A 71 5.20 8.89 -10.59
CA TYR A 71 4.04 9.39 -9.85
C TYR A 71 4.38 9.85 -8.44
N GLN A 72 5.50 9.38 -7.85
CA GLN A 72 5.96 9.77 -6.52
C GLN A 72 4.84 9.68 -5.47
N GLY A 73 3.93 8.71 -5.57
CA GLY A 73 2.73 8.69 -4.74
C GLY A 73 1.77 7.59 -5.16
N THR A 74 1.07 7.02 -4.19
CA THR A 74 -0.03 6.07 -4.37
C THR A 74 -1.27 6.75 -4.96
N LEU A 75 -2.27 5.97 -5.37
CA LEU A 75 -3.49 6.55 -5.97
C LEU A 75 -4.19 7.53 -5.03
N GLY A 76 -4.31 7.20 -3.73
CA GLY A 76 -4.88 8.07 -2.71
C GLY A 76 -4.06 9.35 -2.52
N LYS A 77 -2.73 9.24 -2.43
CA LYS A 77 -1.85 10.42 -2.35
C LYS A 77 -1.98 11.33 -3.58
N LYS A 78 -2.10 10.74 -4.78
CA LYS A 78 -2.29 11.48 -6.02
C LYS A 78 -3.61 12.26 -6.03
N LEU A 79 -4.70 11.70 -5.49
CA LEU A 79 -5.99 12.40 -5.36
C LEU A 79 -5.88 13.67 -4.53
N PHE A 80 -5.07 13.65 -3.47
CA PHE A 80 -4.80 14.81 -2.62
C PHE A 80 -3.57 15.63 -3.04
N LYS A 81 -3.03 15.39 -4.24
CA LYS A 81 -1.81 16.05 -4.76
C LYS A 81 -0.59 15.95 -3.83
N ILE A 82 -0.50 14.88 -3.06
CA ILE A 82 0.61 14.60 -2.15
C ILE A 82 1.70 13.84 -2.93
N LYS A 83 2.92 14.37 -2.92
CA LYS A 83 4.11 13.73 -3.50
C LYS A 83 5.07 13.28 -2.40
N VAL A 84 5.59 12.06 -2.54
CA VAL A 84 6.62 11.44 -1.73
C VAL A 84 7.95 11.62 -2.45
N THR A 85 8.81 12.46 -1.89
CA THR A 85 10.12 12.74 -2.48
C THR A 85 11.22 12.60 -1.43
N ASN A 86 12.47 12.63 -1.88
CA ASN A 86 13.60 12.79 -0.99
C ASN A 86 13.71 14.26 -0.50
N LEU A 87 14.71 14.54 0.34
CA LEU A 87 15.03 15.88 0.85
C LEU A 87 15.32 16.89 -0.28
N GLU A 88 15.79 16.41 -1.43
CA GLU A 88 16.14 17.21 -2.61
C GLU A 88 14.96 17.38 -3.60
N GLY A 89 13.77 16.82 -3.30
CA GLY A 89 12.59 16.88 -4.18
C GLY A 89 12.53 15.78 -5.26
N GLU A 90 13.51 14.89 -5.33
CA GLU A 90 13.56 13.79 -6.30
C GLU A 90 12.75 12.56 -5.87
N LYS A 91 12.50 11.66 -6.83
CA LYS A 91 11.78 10.39 -6.61
C LYS A 91 12.55 9.47 -5.66
N VAL A 92 11.80 8.71 -4.86
CA VAL A 92 12.38 7.73 -3.95
C VAL A 92 12.80 6.48 -4.74
N SER A 93 13.98 5.92 -4.46
CA SER A 93 14.40 4.67 -5.08
C SER A 93 13.57 3.48 -4.58
N PHE A 94 13.42 2.44 -5.41
CA PHE A 94 12.64 1.25 -5.08
C PHE A 94 13.09 0.57 -3.79
N GLY A 95 14.40 0.51 -3.53
CA GLY A 95 14.96 -0.04 -2.29
C GLY A 95 14.57 0.76 -1.04
N ARG A 96 14.63 2.09 -1.09
CA ARG A 96 14.18 2.96 0.00
C ARG A 96 12.66 2.86 0.23
N SER A 97 11.90 2.75 -0.86
CA SER A 97 10.44 2.58 -0.81
C SER A 97 10.04 1.24 -0.15
N THR A 98 10.73 0.16 -0.51
CA THR A 98 10.57 -1.17 0.09
C THR A 98 10.91 -1.17 1.57
N GLY A 99 12.03 -0.57 1.98
CA GLY A 99 12.39 -0.43 3.39
C GLY A 99 11.34 0.34 4.18
N ARG A 100 10.78 1.41 3.61
CA ARG A 100 9.64 2.15 4.22
C ARG A 100 8.40 1.28 4.37
N PHE A 101 8.07 0.45 3.37
CA PHE A 101 6.93 -0.45 3.45
C PHE A 101 7.10 -1.49 4.56
N PHE A 102 8.24 -2.17 4.64
CA PHE A 102 8.49 -3.16 5.69
C PHE A 102 8.59 -2.53 7.08
N ALA A 103 9.14 -1.32 7.21
CA ALA A 103 9.13 -0.57 8.47
C ALA A 103 7.69 -0.24 8.92
N ARG A 104 6.79 0.12 7.99
CA ARG A 104 5.36 0.29 8.28
C ARG A 104 4.70 -1.03 8.68
N LEU A 105 5.00 -2.12 7.98
CA LEU A 105 4.47 -3.46 8.29
C LEU A 105 4.88 -3.92 9.70
N LEU A 106 6.17 -3.79 10.05
CA LEU A 106 6.69 -4.07 11.39
C LEU A 106 6.05 -3.18 12.46
N SER A 107 5.82 -1.89 12.14
CA SER A 107 5.12 -0.95 13.03
C SER A 107 3.65 -1.31 13.25
N MET A 108 2.97 -1.83 12.23
CA MET A 108 1.59 -2.32 12.34
C MET A 108 1.52 -3.57 13.21
N LEU A 109 2.47 -4.49 13.05
CA LEU A 109 2.54 -5.74 13.84
C LEU A 109 2.87 -5.49 15.32
N THR A 110 3.64 -4.45 15.64
CA THR A 110 4.20 -4.27 16.99
C THR A 110 3.33 -3.49 17.96
N PHE A 111 2.39 -2.61 17.55
CA PHE A 111 1.28 -2.10 18.38
C PHE A 111 0.44 -0.95 17.74
N ASN A 112 0.36 -0.78 16.41
CA ASN A 112 -0.30 0.39 15.78
C ASN A 112 0.24 1.80 16.19
N ILE A 113 1.25 1.90 17.07
CA ILE A 113 1.81 3.18 17.56
C ILE A 113 2.73 3.84 16.50
N GLY A 114 3.32 3.05 15.59
CA GLY A 114 4.25 3.56 14.57
C GLY A 114 3.60 4.32 13.39
N PHE A 115 2.27 4.45 13.36
CA PHE A 115 1.55 5.27 12.38
C PHE A 115 1.92 6.77 12.47
N LEU A 116 2.44 7.21 13.63
CA LEU A 116 2.79 8.61 13.90
C LEU A 116 4.22 8.99 13.48
N ILE A 117 5.17 8.05 13.47
CA ILE A 117 6.61 8.39 13.36
C ILE A 117 7.08 8.49 11.89
N VAL A 118 6.49 7.72 10.96
CA VAL A 118 6.83 7.78 9.52
C VAL A 118 6.15 8.94 8.78
N SER A 119 5.35 9.75 9.49
CA SER A 119 4.88 11.05 8.99
C SER A 119 6.03 12.08 8.88
N ASN A 120 7.18 11.89 9.52
CA ASN A 120 8.20 12.95 9.61
C ASN A 120 9.29 12.98 8.52
N SER A 121 9.11 12.38 7.34
CA SER A 121 10.07 12.60 6.24
C SER A 121 9.40 12.88 4.90
N LEU A 122 8.96 14.16 4.76
CA LEU A 122 8.85 15.02 3.57
C LEU A 122 7.99 14.48 2.39
N VAL A 123 7.05 15.19 1.75
CA VAL A 123 7.21 16.47 1.05
C VAL A 123 5.87 17.12 0.70
N LEU A 124 6.04 18.37 0.29
CA LEU A 124 5.23 19.48 -0.21
C LEU A 124 3.91 19.19 -0.92
N SER A 125 2.85 19.85 -0.44
CA SER A 125 1.67 20.20 -1.24
C SER A 125 1.99 21.44 -2.09
N GLU A 126 1.77 21.35 -3.40
CA GLU A 126 1.49 22.54 -4.23
C GLU A 126 0.08 23.06 -3.91
#